data_AF-A0A4P6KE82-F1
#
_entry.id   AF-A0A4P6KE82-F1
#
_cell.length_a   1.000
_cell.length_b   1.000
_cell.length_c   1.000
_cell.angle_alpha   90.00
_cell.angle_beta   90.00
_cell.angle_gamma   90.00
#
_symmetry.space_group_name_H-M   'P 1'
#
loop_
_entity.id
_entity.type
_entity.pdbx_description
1 polymer ?
#
loop_
_entity_poly.entity_id
_entity_poly.type
_entity_poly.pdbx_seq_one_letter_code
_entity_poly.pdbx_strand_id
1 'polypeptide(L)'
;MPQRARVLRNRGGAARARRGRRVRRAAYSLAAFVVVGGLVACAQIPPVADWSPAAWPDPAGTRLLPADDPADDPAGDGAGDGAAASGGAAENDAEGATSDGSAEPAGTGNPPDAIVPSAAELGFIERRVRNDHTRFHARYIEIPGWHLFNVRVADLLAQQIATTGGTFTPEVFPVSAGLSNAGCVPGSASWPGARVLSDPETGPAEGAGVAVVCDLTAAFGSSVGVVMRVVAGDASGVTRDETVTLYTDLATGEVHEDRELWTAEAAGELWRSTVELLRRDAGGLSAAPVSEPAEEQLALAQRALVAARLGETGARITLPAGVAAPELAGLGIDATAGPTVVEVDAQTVARWSTGLGAQMQAQRGVPFTGMPAWRADHEVDCALLACVAVTYDDGPSEYTAQLLDTLRDEQSAATFFMVGRSIRALPEVAQRVAAEGHEIASHTMTHPDLTTLSPAKARDEVRDVEQMLAELTGRSIDMYRPPYGAVNQKVLDAVDQPAILWSIDTLDWKKPSLEQLVERSVGAAEPGDIILFHDIHAETVEHADVVLRGLRDRGFTLVTVTELFDGRVPEGRVSRR
;
A
#
# COMPACT_ATOMS: atom_id res chain seq x y z
N MET A 1 -57.61 -1.82 17.33
CA MET A 1 -57.68 -0.53 18.07
C MET A 1 -57.72 -0.81 19.57
N PRO A 2 -57.29 0.13 20.45
CA PRO A 2 -56.55 -0.24 21.67
C PRO A 2 -57.18 0.23 23.01
N GLN A 3 -56.46 -0.05 24.12
CA GLN A 3 -56.61 0.49 25.50
C GLN A 3 -57.83 -0.05 26.30
N ARG A 4 -57.84 -0.20 27.64
CA ARG A 4 -56.97 0.15 28.81
C ARG A 4 -57.00 -1.06 29.82
N ALA A 5 -56.53 -1.10 31.08
CA ALA A 5 -56.10 -0.09 32.07
C ALA A 5 -54.83 -0.55 32.88
N ARG A 6 -54.88 -0.64 34.23
CA ARG A 6 -53.70 -0.80 35.13
C ARG A 6 -54.06 -1.29 36.57
N VAL A 7 -53.19 -2.14 37.17
CA VAL A 7 -52.86 -2.38 38.62
C VAL A 7 -53.97 -2.58 39.70
N LEU A 8 -53.93 -3.69 40.48
CA LEU A 8 -53.52 -3.70 41.93
C LEU A 8 -53.76 -5.01 42.72
N ARG A 9 -52.76 -5.28 43.58
CA ARG A 9 -52.74 -5.98 44.89
C ARG A 9 -52.72 -7.52 44.99
N ASN A 10 -51.59 -7.92 45.56
CA ASN A 10 -51.15 -9.21 46.09
C ASN A 10 -51.75 -9.49 47.49
N ARG A 11 -52.04 -10.77 47.83
CA ARG A 11 -51.83 -11.38 49.18
C ARG A 11 -52.27 -12.85 49.24
N GLY A 12 -51.36 -13.73 49.67
CA GLY A 12 -51.65 -15.15 49.94
C GLY A 12 -50.39 -15.93 50.33
N GLY A 13 -49.97 -15.84 51.59
CA GLY A 13 -49.01 -16.78 52.20
C GLY A 13 -49.73 -17.96 52.84
N ALA A 14 -49.09 -18.94 53.48
CA ALA A 14 -47.67 -19.30 53.56
C ALA A 14 -47.57 -20.71 54.17
N ALA A 15 -46.59 -21.54 53.77
CA ALA A 15 -46.23 -22.75 54.51
C ALA A 15 -44.73 -23.07 54.35
N ARG A 16 -44.07 -23.40 55.49
CA ARG A 16 -42.63 -23.68 55.58
C ARG A 16 -42.31 -25.16 55.30
N ALA A 17 -41.13 -25.40 54.72
CA ALA A 17 -40.24 -26.48 55.16
C ALA A 17 -38.78 -26.02 55.11
N ARG A 18 -38.00 -26.27 56.17
CA ARG A 18 -36.58 -25.89 56.28
C ARG A 18 -35.67 -27.08 55.92
N ARG A 19 -34.63 -26.86 55.12
CA ARG A 19 -33.31 -27.49 55.29
C ARG A 19 -32.22 -26.49 54.95
N GLY A 20 -31.24 -26.31 55.84
CA GLY A 20 -30.17 -25.32 55.68
C GLY A 20 -28.87 -25.93 55.16
N ARG A 21 -28.04 -25.09 54.52
CA ARG A 21 -26.60 -25.35 54.34
C ARG A 21 -25.79 -24.16 54.86
N ARG A 22 -24.63 -24.47 55.45
CA ARG A 22 -23.76 -23.51 56.13
C ARG A 22 -22.90 -22.77 55.09
N VAL A 23 -22.75 -21.46 55.27
CA VAL A 23 -21.71 -20.67 54.60
C VAL A 23 -20.35 -21.02 55.23
N ARG A 24 -19.35 -21.35 54.41
CA ARG A 24 -17.94 -21.33 54.81
C ARG A 24 -17.23 -20.28 53.96
N ARG A 25 -16.55 -19.34 54.61
CA ARG A 25 -15.59 -18.46 53.96
C ARG A 25 -14.33 -19.27 53.65
N ALA A 26 -13.78 -19.12 52.45
CA ALA A 26 -12.42 -19.50 52.12
C ALA A 26 -11.66 -18.23 51.75
N ALA A 27 -10.55 -17.97 52.41
CA ALA A 27 -9.64 -16.89 52.03
C ALA A 27 -8.71 -17.43 50.94
N TYR A 28 -8.50 -16.65 49.89
CA TYR A 28 -7.44 -16.90 48.91
C TYR A 28 -6.27 -15.98 49.20
N SER A 29 -5.11 -16.58 49.51
CA SER A 29 -3.84 -15.87 49.62
C SER A 29 -3.34 -15.54 48.22
N LEU A 30 -2.97 -14.28 47.98
CA LEU A 30 -2.31 -13.87 46.76
C LEU A 30 -0.86 -14.36 46.78
N ALA A 31 -0.53 -15.37 45.98
CA ALA A 31 0.85 -15.80 45.76
C ALA A 31 1.38 -15.12 44.49
N ALA A 32 2.43 -14.31 44.63
CA ALA A 32 3.08 -13.67 43.50
C ALA A 32 3.86 -14.70 42.68
N PHE A 33 3.49 -14.87 41.41
CA PHE A 33 4.33 -15.56 40.43
C PHE A 33 5.24 -14.53 39.75
N VAL A 34 6.54 -14.70 39.93
CA VAL A 34 7.56 -13.96 39.18
C VAL A 34 7.61 -14.56 37.78
N VAL A 35 7.10 -13.84 36.79
CA VAL A 35 7.30 -14.17 35.38
C VAL A 35 8.69 -13.66 34.99
N VAL A 36 9.65 -14.58 34.84
CA VAL A 36 10.91 -14.28 34.15
C VAL A 36 10.62 -14.30 32.66
N GLY A 37 10.25 -13.14 32.12
CA GLY A 37 10.10 -12.94 30.68
C GLY A 37 11.47 -13.01 30.00
N GLY A 38 11.69 -14.04 29.18
CA GLY A 38 12.86 -14.09 28.31
C GLY A 38 12.77 -13.00 27.26
N LEU A 39 13.80 -12.17 27.16
CA LEU A 39 13.95 -11.17 26.11
C LEU A 39 14.12 -11.90 24.76
N VAL A 40 13.05 -11.95 23.96
CA VAL A 40 13.19 -12.12 22.52
C VAL A 40 13.80 -10.83 21.99
N ALA A 41 14.98 -10.93 21.39
CA ALA A 41 15.65 -9.78 20.79
C ALA A 41 14.87 -9.36 19.54
N CYS A 42 14.04 -8.33 19.64
CA CYS A 42 13.55 -7.62 18.48
C CYS A 42 14.77 -7.06 17.74
N ALA A 43 15.04 -7.54 16.53
CA ALA A 43 15.93 -6.86 15.60
C ALA A 43 15.26 -5.52 15.26
N GLN A 44 15.68 -4.46 15.95
CA GLN A 44 15.21 -3.12 15.65
C GLN A 44 15.76 -2.74 14.28
N ILE A 45 14.87 -2.50 13.32
CA ILE A 45 15.20 -1.74 12.13
C ILE A 45 15.74 -0.40 12.64
N PRO A 46 16.95 0.03 12.24
CA PRO A 46 17.48 1.31 12.69
C PRO A 46 16.54 2.44 12.23
N PRO A 47 16.42 3.54 12.99
CA PRO A 47 15.70 4.71 12.50
C PRO A 47 16.31 5.15 11.17
N VAL A 48 15.46 5.58 10.23
CA VAL A 48 15.92 6.17 8.96
C VAL A 48 16.85 7.33 9.31
N ALA A 49 18.14 7.15 9.02
CA ALA A 49 19.12 8.22 9.22
C ALA A 49 18.78 9.35 8.25
N ASP A 50 18.93 10.59 8.74
CA ASP A 50 18.92 11.81 7.94
C ASP A 50 17.60 12.22 7.26
N TRP A 51 16.47 11.52 7.47
CA TRP A 51 15.16 12.05 7.06
C TRP A 51 14.72 13.22 7.94
N SER A 52 14.58 14.40 7.33
CA SER A 52 14.00 15.61 7.94
C SER A 52 12.86 16.14 7.05
N PRO A 53 11.71 16.54 7.60
CA PRO A 53 10.67 17.21 6.82
C PRO A 53 11.19 18.56 6.28
N ALA A 54 10.63 19.03 5.17
CA ALA A 54 11.03 20.30 4.55
C ALA A 54 10.81 21.48 5.53
N ALA A 55 11.91 22.06 6.01
CA ALA A 55 11.92 23.21 6.90
C ALA A 55 11.96 24.52 6.11
N TRP A 56 11.03 25.43 6.40
CA TRP A 56 10.90 26.74 5.76
C TRP A 56 11.15 27.85 6.78
N PRO A 57 11.72 29.01 6.37
CA PRO A 57 12.02 30.10 7.28
C PRO A 57 10.75 30.64 7.96
N ASP A 58 10.85 30.88 9.28
CA ASP A 58 9.75 31.23 10.17
C ASP A 58 9.01 32.51 9.74
N PRO A 59 7.75 32.44 9.26
CA PRO A 59 7.00 33.59 8.79
C PRO A 59 6.24 34.25 9.95
N ALA A 60 6.53 35.52 10.22
CA ALA A 60 5.73 36.33 11.14
C ALA A 60 4.43 36.81 10.46
N GLY A 61 3.36 36.02 10.58
CA GLY A 61 2.05 36.31 9.96
C GLY A 61 1.90 35.79 8.53
N THR A 62 0.68 35.94 8.00
CA THR A 62 0.36 35.52 6.62
C THR A 62 1.05 36.43 5.60
N ARG A 63 1.79 35.84 4.65
CA ARG A 63 2.45 36.59 3.56
C ARG A 63 2.24 35.96 2.19
N LEU A 64 2.21 36.80 1.15
CA LEU A 64 2.43 36.35 -0.21
C LEU A 64 3.91 36.04 -0.43
N LEU A 65 4.17 35.06 -1.26
CA LEU A 65 5.45 34.88 -1.91
C LEU A 65 5.36 35.36 -3.37
N PRO A 66 6.50 35.68 -4.01
CA PRO A 66 6.58 35.66 -5.46
C PRO A 66 6.01 34.35 -6.00
N ALA A 67 5.48 34.38 -7.23
CA ALA A 67 5.32 33.14 -7.97
C ALA A 67 6.74 32.62 -8.28
N ASP A 68 7.22 31.66 -7.50
CA ASP A 68 8.48 30.98 -7.74
C ASP A 68 8.45 30.42 -9.18
N ASP A 69 9.51 30.67 -9.97
CA ASP A 69 9.80 29.89 -11.18
C ASP A 69 9.85 28.40 -10.79
N PRO A 70 9.55 27.44 -11.69
CA PRO A 70 9.25 26.06 -11.33
C PRO A 70 10.50 25.29 -10.85
N ALA A 71 10.82 25.48 -9.56
CA ALA A 71 11.99 25.00 -8.84
C ALA A 71 13.34 25.56 -9.33
N ASP A 72 14.29 25.68 -8.39
CA ASP A 72 15.70 25.62 -8.74
C ASP A 72 15.98 24.22 -9.31
N ASP A 73 16.04 24.11 -10.63
CA ASP A 73 16.58 22.94 -11.33
C ASP A 73 18.11 23.07 -11.38
N PRO A 74 18.89 22.24 -10.67
CA PRO A 74 20.35 22.28 -10.72
C PRO A 74 20.92 21.65 -12.01
N ALA A 75 20.27 21.91 -13.16
CA ALA A 75 20.63 21.39 -14.48
C ALA A 75 20.21 22.32 -15.62
N GLY A 76 20.65 23.59 -15.59
CA GLY A 76 20.16 24.63 -16.51
C GLY A 76 21.19 25.62 -17.08
N ASP A 77 22.46 25.22 -17.26
CA ASP A 77 23.46 26.11 -17.90
C ASP A 77 23.05 26.45 -19.35
N GLY A 78 22.77 27.73 -19.59
CA GLY A 78 22.31 28.21 -20.89
C GLY A 78 23.43 28.26 -21.94
N ALA A 79 23.15 27.76 -23.13
CA ALA A 79 23.97 27.98 -24.33
C ALA A 79 23.12 28.51 -25.48
N GLY A 80 23.15 29.84 -25.66
CA GLY A 80 22.66 30.49 -26.87
C GLY A 80 23.75 30.58 -27.95
N ASP A 81 23.29 30.60 -29.20
CA ASP A 81 24.00 30.99 -30.44
C ASP A 81 25.25 30.20 -30.89
N GLY A 82 25.25 29.82 -32.19
CA GLY A 82 26.44 29.22 -32.81
C GLY A 82 26.24 28.56 -34.18
N ALA A 83 25.66 29.28 -35.16
CA ALA A 83 25.51 28.73 -36.51
C ALA A 83 26.86 28.53 -37.24
N ALA A 84 26.92 27.49 -38.07
CA ALA A 84 28.07 26.97 -38.81
C ALA A 84 29.06 27.99 -39.41
N ALA A 85 30.35 27.71 -39.22
CA ALA A 85 31.44 28.17 -40.09
C ALA A 85 32.44 27.02 -40.36
N SER A 86 33.07 27.05 -41.52
CA SER A 86 33.81 25.93 -42.12
C SER A 86 35.33 25.95 -41.88
N GLY A 87 35.93 24.74 -41.89
CA GLY A 87 37.23 24.52 -42.53
C GLY A 87 38.38 24.07 -41.65
N GLY A 88 39.27 23.26 -42.25
CA GLY A 88 40.64 23.02 -41.74
C GLY A 88 40.93 21.57 -41.37
N ALA A 89 41.71 20.87 -42.22
CA ALA A 89 42.32 19.59 -41.89
C ALA A 89 43.68 19.79 -41.18
N ALA A 90 44.11 18.80 -40.39
CA ALA A 90 45.45 18.20 -40.48
C ALA A 90 45.61 17.00 -39.52
N GLU A 91 46.48 16.06 -39.87
CA GLU A 91 46.89 14.92 -39.06
C GLU A 91 47.81 15.34 -37.88
N ASN A 92 47.92 14.53 -36.83
CA ASN A 92 49.11 13.69 -36.59
C ASN A 92 49.03 12.87 -35.28
N ASP A 93 49.81 11.79 -35.26
CA ASP A 93 50.00 10.86 -34.15
C ASP A 93 50.76 11.46 -32.95
N ALA A 94 50.63 10.86 -31.76
CA ALA A 94 51.75 10.21 -31.05
C ALA A 94 51.38 9.71 -29.64
N GLU A 95 52.07 8.64 -29.22
CA GLU A 95 52.03 8.06 -27.87
C GLU A 95 52.72 8.97 -26.82
N GLY A 96 52.38 8.80 -25.53
CA GLY A 96 53.15 9.44 -24.45
C GLY A 96 52.53 9.34 -23.06
N ALA A 97 52.85 8.29 -22.32
CA ALA A 97 52.50 8.19 -20.90
C ALA A 97 53.56 8.88 -20.02
N THR A 98 53.14 9.72 -19.05
CA THR A 98 53.87 9.93 -17.78
C THR A 98 52.93 10.43 -16.68
N SER A 99 53.23 10.00 -15.45
CA SER A 99 52.58 10.40 -14.20
C SER A 99 53.07 11.76 -13.67
N ASP A 100 52.15 12.58 -13.20
CA ASP A 100 52.28 13.43 -12.00
C ASP A 100 50.85 13.72 -11.52
N GLY A 101 50.50 13.75 -10.24
CA GLY A 101 51.32 14.17 -9.10
C GLY A 101 50.96 15.59 -8.62
N SER A 102 49.78 16.10 -8.96
CA SER A 102 49.29 17.42 -8.56
C SER A 102 48.05 17.30 -7.67
N ALA A 103 48.07 17.94 -6.51
CA ALA A 103 46.94 17.96 -5.58
C ALA A 103 45.82 18.89 -6.10
N GLU A 104 44.59 18.39 -6.14
CA GLU A 104 43.42 19.22 -6.39
C GLU A 104 43.06 20.09 -5.17
N PRO A 105 42.54 21.31 -5.38
CA PRO A 105 42.02 22.13 -4.29
C PRO A 105 40.77 21.49 -3.69
N ALA A 106 40.48 21.81 -2.42
CA ALA A 106 39.25 21.39 -1.75
C ALA A 106 38.03 22.02 -2.42
N GLY A 107 37.45 21.31 -3.40
CA GLY A 107 36.16 21.63 -3.99
C GLY A 107 35.07 21.49 -2.93
N THR A 108 34.20 22.48 -2.85
CA THR A 108 33.02 22.47 -1.99
C THR A 108 32.09 21.36 -2.42
N GLY A 109 32.08 20.24 -1.68
CA GLY A 109 31.11 19.18 -1.90
C GLY A 109 29.71 19.73 -1.69
N ASN A 110 28.83 19.51 -2.66
CA ASN A 110 27.39 19.67 -2.46
C ASN A 110 26.96 18.79 -1.26
N PRO A 111 26.00 19.23 -0.44
CA PRO A 111 25.37 18.31 0.50
C PRO A 111 24.77 17.14 -0.28
N PRO A 112 24.79 15.90 0.26
CA PRO A 112 24.12 14.79 -0.39
C PRO A 112 22.62 15.09 -0.50
N ASP A 113 22.04 14.82 -1.67
CA ASP A 113 20.59 14.86 -1.84
C ASP A 113 19.95 13.94 -0.79
N ALA A 114 19.07 14.51 0.03
CA ALA A 114 18.43 13.77 1.11
C ALA A 114 17.51 12.71 0.52
N ILE A 115 17.98 11.45 0.51
CA ILE A 115 17.22 10.30 0.04
C ILE A 115 15.98 10.15 0.92
N VAL A 116 14.82 10.56 0.40
CA VAL A 116 13.54 10.11 0.93
C VAL A 116 13.50 8.60 0.72
N PRO A 117 13.38 7.78 1.77
CA PRO A 117 13.31 6.33 1.59
C PRO A 117 12.10 6.00 0.73
N SER A 118 12.30 5.07 -0.21
CA SER A 118 11.24 4.51 -1.04
C SER A 118 10.13 3.89 -0.18
N ALA A 119 8.93 3.73 -0.75
CA ALA A 119 7.83 3.14 0.00
C ALA A 119 8.13 1.68 0.39
N ALA A 120 8.81 0.93 -0.49
CA ALA A 120 9.41 -0.37 -0.17
C ALA A 120 10.35 -0.34 1.05
N GLU A 121 11.27 0.62 1.16
CA GLU A 121 12.21 0.74 2.30
C GLU A 121 11.52 1.06 3.64
N LEU A 122 10.36 1.70 3.60
CA LEU A 122 9.52 1.91 4.79
C LEU A 122 8.67 0.66 5.14
N GLY A 123 8.54 -0.29 4.20
CA GLY A 123 7.80 -1.55 4.35
C GLY A 123 6.38 -1.54 3.76
N PHE A 124 6.04 -0.59 2.89
CA PHE A 124 4.71 -0.54 2.25
C PHE A 124 4.56 -1.68 1.25
N ILE A 125 3.33 -2.13 1.01
CA ILE A 125 3.01 -3.05 -0.08
C ILE A 125 2.78 -2.19 -1.32
N GLU A 126 3.70 -2.26 -2.28
CA GLU A 126 3.64 -1.45 -3.49
C GLU A 126 2.74 -2.09 -4.55
N ARG A 127 1.86 -1.28 -5.16
CA ARG A 127 0.88 -1.76 -6.16
C ARG A 127 0.92 -0.93 -7.44
N ARG A 128 0.71 -1.61 -8.58
CA ARG A 128 0.52 -1.00 -9.90
C ARG A 128 -0.58 -1.73 -10.65
N VAL A 129 -1.59 -0.99 -11.06
CA VAL A 129 -2.67 -1.46 -11.95
C VAL A 129 -2.47 -0.80 -13.31
N ARG A 130 -2.52 -1.62 -14.35
CA ARG A 130 -2.57 -1.19 -15.75
C ARG A 130 -3.75 -1.90 -16.40
N ASN A 131 -4.57 -1.16 -17.12
CA ASN A 131 -5.67 -1.70 -17.90
C ASN A 131 -5.80 -0.93 -19.21
N ASP A 132 -5.33 -1.54 -20.30
CA ASP A 132 -5.32 -0.94 -21.63
C ASP A 132 -6.75 -0.84 -22.20
N HIS A 133 -7.67 -1.74 -21.82
CA HIS A 133 -9.06 -1.71 -22.29
C HIS A 133 -9.86 -0.49 -21.82
N THR A 134 -9.79 -0.18 -20.52
CA THR A 134 -10.46 0.98 -19.91
C THR A 134 -9.58 2.24 -19.90
N ARG A 135 -8.29 2.10 -20.26
CA ARG A 135 -7.25 3.14 -20.15
C ARG A 135 -7.14 3.69 -18.73
N PHE A 136 -7.15 2.77 -17.76
CA PHE A 136 -7.02 3.06 -16.34
C PHE A 136 -5.65 2.58 -15.84
N HIS A 137 -4.84 3.52 -15.37
CA HIS A 137 -3.54 3.26 -14.76
C HIS A 137 -3.58 3.78 -13.33
N ALA A 138 -3.07 3.00 -12.38
CA ALA A 138 -2.94 3.42 -10.99
C ALA A 138 -1.64 2.92 -10.37
N ARG A 139 -0.97 3.79 -9.63
CA ARG A 139 0.15 3.47 -8.75
C ARG A 139 -0.19 3.93 -7.34
N TYR A 140 -0.15 2.99 -6.41
CA TYR A 140 -0.60 3.20 -5.03
C TYR A 140 0.17 2.30 -4.07
N ILE A 141 -0.06 2.51 -2.77
CA ILE A 141 0.47 1.68 -1.70
C ILE A 141 -0.64 1.16 -0.80
N GLU A 142 -0.41 -0.02 -0.24
CA GLU A 142 -1.16 -0.61 0.86
C GLU A 142 -0.25 -0.67 2.09
N ILE A 143 -0.85 -0.61 3.28
CA ILE A 143 -0.11 -0.61 4.55
C ILE A 143 -0.33 -1.97 5.23
N PRO A 144 0.73 -2.72 5.59
CA PRO A 144 0.59 -4.04 6.23
C PRO A 144 -0.27 -4.00 7.49
N GLY A 145 -1.34 -4.80 7.51
CA GLY A 145 -2.25 -4.94 8.66
C GLY A 145 -3.31 -3.84 8.82
N TRP A 146 -3.35 -2.80 7.97
CA TRP A 146 -4.28 -1.66 8.12
C TRP A 146 -5.44 -1.70 7.14
N HIS A 147 -6.39 -2.60 7.41
CA HIS A 147 -7.58 -2.83 6.59
C HIS A 147 -8.34 -1.53 6.23
N LEU A 148 -8.62 -0.62 7.18
CA LEU A 148 -9.40 0.59 6.89
C LEU A 148 -8.72 1.55 5.90
N PHE A 149 -7.39 1.66 5.92
CA PHE A 149 -6.67 2.49 4.95
C PHE A 149 -6.73 1.85 3.56
N ASN A 150 -6.43 0.54 3.48
CA ASN A 150 -6.42 -0.20 2.23
C ASN A 150 -7.83 -0.22 1.59
N VAL A 151 -8.90 -0.35 2.40
CA VAL A 151 -10.30 -0.21 1.96
C VAL A 151 -10.57 1.19 1.40
N ARG A 152 -10.13 2.27 2.07
CA ARG A 152 -10.34 3.63 1.55
C ARG A 152 -9.62 3.87 0.22
N VAL A 153 -8.43 3.32 0.04
CA VAL A 153 -7.69 3.33 -1.23
C VAL A 153 -8.46 2.55 -2.31
N ALA A 154 -8.92 1.33 -2.01
CA ALA A 154 -9.72 0.52 -2.93
C ALA A 154 -11.01 1.25 -3.35
N ASP A 155 -11.73 1.89 -2.41
CA ASP A 155 -12.90 2.73 -2.68
C ASP A 155 -12.59 3.88 -3.64
N LEU A 156 -11.44 4.55 -3.48
CA LEU A 156 -11.00 5.61 -4.39
C LEU A 156 -10.76 5.05 -5.80
N LEU A 157 -10.03 3.93 -5.92
CA LEU A 157 -9.75 3.29 -7.20
C LEU A 157 -11.03 2.84 -7.90
N ALA A 158 -11.95 2.18 -7.18
CA ALA A 158 -13.24 1.75 -7.71
C ALA A 158 -14.10 2.92 -8.21
N GLN A 159 -14.10 4.05 -7.51
CA GLN A 159 -14.77 5.28 -7.95
C GLN A 159 -14.19 5.79 -9.28
N GLN A 160 -12.86 5.80 -9.43
CA GLN A 160 -12.21 6.27 -10.66
C GLN A 160 -12.41 5.30 -11.84
N ILE A 161 -12.31 3.99 -11.60
CA ILE A 161 -12.60 2.94 -12.58
C ILE A 161 -14.02 3.10 -13.13
N ALA A 162 -15.01 3.37 -12.27
CA ALA A 162 -16.39 3.60 -12.70
C ALA A 162 -16.55 4.82 -13.65
N THR A 163 -15.64 5.80 -13.62
CA THR A 163 -15.65 6.94 -14.55
C THR A 163 -15.14 6.61 -15.96
N THR A 164 -14.49 5.46 -16.17
CA THR A 164 -13.98 5.06 -17.49
C THR A 164 -15.09 4.64 -18.47
N GLY A 165 -16.26 4.25 -17.95
CA GLY A 165 -17.41 3.80 -18.74
C GLY A 165 -17.28 2.42 -19.38
N GLY A 166 -16.15 1.72 -19.20
CA GLY A 166 -15.93 0.35 -19.66
C GLY A 166 -16.15 -0.70 -18.57
N THR A 167 -16.23 -1.97 -18.96
CA THR A 167 -16.13 -3.09 -18.00
C THR A 167 -14.66 -3.26 -17.62
N PHE A 168 -14.35 -3.09 -16.34
CA PHE A 168 -13.01 -3.41 -15.82
C PHE A 168 -12.88 -4.91 -15.56
N THR A 169 -11.79 -5.48 -16.06
CA THR A 169 -11.34 -6.85 -15.79
C THR A 169 -9.83 -6.78 -15.60
N PRO A 170 -9.22 -7.36 -14.55
CA PRO A 170 -7.78 -7.34 -14.39
C PRO A 170 -7.05 -7.92 -15.60
N GLU A 171 -6.07 -7.18 -16.11
CA GLU A 171 -5.27 -7.56 -17.29
C GLU A 171 -3.90 -8.10 -16.84
N VAL A 172 -3.33 -8.98 -17.67
CA VAL A 172 -1.96 -9.46 -17.53
C VAL A 172 -1.21 -9.26 -18.83
N PHE A 173 0.07 -8.91 -18.70
CA PHE A 173 0.91 -8.46 -19.80
C PHE A 173 1.97 -9.51 -20.16
N PRO A 174 2.69 -9.36 -21.28
CA PRO A 174 3.84 -10.21 -21.60
C PRO A 174 4.94 -10.12 -20.53
N VAL A 175 5.84 -11.12 -20.50
CA VAL A 175 7.10 -11.01 -19.72
C VAL A 175 7.89 -9.79 -20.21
N SER A 176 8.57 -9.08 -19.31
CA SER A 176 9.25 -7.78 -19.53
C SER A 176 8.31 -6.61 -19.84
N ALA A 177 7.04 -6.71 -19.46
CA ALA A 177 6.12 -5.57 -19.51
C ALA A 177 6.44 -4.49 -18.46
N GLY A 178 7.27 -4.79 -17.46
CA GLY A 178 7.75 -3.79 -16.53
C GLY A 178 6.68 -3.31 -15.56
N LEU A 179 5.77 -4.17 -15.08
CA LEU A 179 4.82 -3.81 -14.01
C LEU A 179 5.40 -4.04 -12.61
N SER A 180 6.60 -4.65 -12.53
CA SER A 180 7.33 -4.92 -11.28
C SER A 180 7.83 -3.66 -10.58
N ASN A 181 7.95 -2.51 -11.28
CA ASN A 181 8.16 -1.19 -10.68
C ASN A 181 6.84 -0.63 -10.12
N ALA A 182 6.37 -1.22 -9.02
CA ALA A 182 5.12 -0.84 -8.38
C ALA A 182 5.23 0.49 -7.58
N GLY A 183 4.20 0.83 -6.79
CA GLY A 183 4.31 1.86 -5.76
C GLY A 183 4.31 3.31 -6.27
N CYS A 184 4.38 4.26 -5.34
CA CYS A 184 4.39 5.70 -5.64
C CYS A 184 5.62 6.10 -6.46
N VAL A 185 5.44 6.98 -7.45
CA VAL A 185 6.57 7.61 -8.16
C VAL A 185 6.91 8.92 -7.42
N PRO A 186 8.11 9.09 -6.85
CA PRO A 186 8.44 10.25 -6.02
C PRO A 186 8.21 11.59 -6.72
N GLY A 187 7.42 12.45 -6.08
CA GLY A 187 7.03 13.77 -6.55
C GLY A 187 5.97 13.79 -7.64
N SER A 188 5.48 12.64 -8.12
CA SER A 188 4.51 12.56 -9.22
C SER A 188 3.17 13.22 -8.91
N ALA A 189 2.74 13.26 -7.65
CA ALA A 189 1.54 13.99 -7.24
C ALA A 189 1.69 15.52 -7.41
N SER A 190 2.91 16.04 -7.62
CA SER A 190 3.18 17.46 -7.88
C SER A 190 3.41 17.81 -9.36
N TRP A 191 3.50 16.84 -10.27
CA TRP A 191 3.79 17.09 -11.69
C TRP A 191 2.65 17.82 -12.42
N PRO A 192 2.91 18.49 -13.56
CA PRO A 192 1.83 18.96 -14.43
C PRO A 192 0.92 17.79 -14.84
N GLY A 193 -0.40 17.95 -14.79
CA GLY A 193 -1.35 16.85 -15.09
C GLY A 193 -1.15 16.23 -16.48
N ALA A 194 -0.77 17.05 -17.47
CA ALA A 194 -0.40 16.55 -18.80
C ALA A 194 0.80 15.58 -18.77
N ARG A 195 1.80 15.83 -17.91
CA ARG A 195 2.93 14.91 -17.70
C ARG A 195 2.45 13.61 -17.05
N VAL A 196 1.64 13.69 -16.00
CA VAL A 196 1.09 12.51 -15.30
C VAL A 196 0.35 11.57 -16.27
N LEU A 197 -0.35 12.11 -17.25
CA LEU A 197 -1.00 11.34 -18.31
C LEU A 197 -0.03 10.81 -19.37
N SER A 198 0.97 11.59 -19.80
CA SER A 198 1.85 11.22 -20.91
C SER A 198 3.05 10.33 -20.52
N ASP A 199 3.43 10.31 -19.25
CA ASP A 199 4.61 9.60 -18.76
C ASP A 199 4.34 8.07 -18.66
N PRO A 200 5.14 7.20 -19.32
CA PRO A 200 4.92 5.75 -19.29
C PRO A 200 4.96 5.11 -17.90
N GLU A 201 5.53 5.78 -16.89
CA GLU A 201 5.54 5.29 -15.52
C GLU A 201 4.20 5.45 -14.80
N THR A 202 3.42 6.48 -15.14
CA THR A 202 2.21 6.89 -14.41
C THR A 202 0.92 6.84 -15.24
N GLY A 203 1.02 7.09 -16.55
CA GLY A 203 -0.13 7.42 -17.40
C GLY A 203 -0.51 6.32 -18.39
N PRO A 204 -1.78 6.34 -18.89
CA PRO A 204 -2.23 5.50 -19.99
C PRO A 204 -1.47 5.73 -21.30
N ALA A 205 -1.46 4.72 -22.17
CA ALA A 205 -0.97 4.87 -23.53
C ALA A 205 -1.64 6.07 -24.25
N GLU A 206 -0.87 6.75 -25.10
CA GLU A 206 -1.28 7.95 -25.85
C GLU A 206 -1.70 9.16 -24.99
N GLY A 207 -1.53 9.13 -23.67
CA GLY A 207 -1.83 10.27 -22.79
C GLY A 207 -3.31 10.54 -22.54
N ALA A 208 -4.18 9.57 -22.83
CA ALA A 208 -5.64 9.73 -22.75
C ALA A 208 -6.29 8.58 -21.97
N GLY A 209 -7.03 8.90 -20.92
CA GLY A 209 -7.60 7.93 -19.97
C GLY A 209 -7.59 8.50 -18.55
N VAL A 210 -7.38 7.63 -17.55
CA VAL A 210 -7.28 7.99 -16.13
C VAL A 210 -5.96 7.47 -15.56
N ALA A 211 -5.21 8.35 -14.91
CA ALA A 211 -4.01 8.06 -14.16
C ALA A 211 -4.23 8.36 -12.67
N VAL A 212 -3.92 7.41 -11.79
CA VAL A 212 -3.85 7.62 -10.34
C VAL A 212 -2.40 7.49 -9.90
N VAL A 213 -1.89 8.52 -9.24
CA VAL A 213 -0.54 8.55 -8.67
C VAL A 213 -0.60 8.84 -7.17
N CYS A 214 0.49 8.54 -6.47
CA CYS A 214 0.62 8.83 -5.05
C CYS A 214 1.99 9.38 -4.68
N ASP A 215 2.06 10.00 -3.50
CA ASP A 215 3.28 10.40 -2.82
C ASP A 215 3.11 10.28 -1.30
N LEU A 216 4.21 10.01 -0.58
CA LEU A 216 4.24 10.04 0.87
C LEU A 216 4.38 11.48 1.37
N THR A 217 3.40 11.97 2.13
CA THR A 217 3.37 13.35 2.67
C THR A 217 3.66 13.43 4.17
N ALA A 218 3.56 12.32 4.88
CA ALA A 218 3.89 12.22 6.31
C ALA A 218 4.32 10.79 6.69
N ALA A 219 5.34 10.71 7.54
CA ALA A 219 5.74 9.51 8.27
C ALA A 219 6.41 9.98 9.57
N PHE A 220 5.63 10.21 10.63
CA PHE A 220 6.12 10.73 11.92
C PHE A 220 5.24 10.23 13.07
N GLY A 221 5.86 9.93 14.22
CA GLY A 221 5.16 9.22 15.30
C GLY A 221 4.49 7.95 14.76
N SER A 222 3.20 7.78 15.03
CA SER A 222 2.35 6.74 14.42
C SER A 222 1.58 7.23 13.18
N SER A 223 1.73 8.48 12.75
CA SER A 223 1.00 9.04 11.60
C SER A 223 1.68 8.74 10.27
N VAL A 224 0.91 8.19 9.32
CA VAL A 224 1.26 8.10 7.89
C VAL A 224 0.31 9.00 7.10
N GLY A 225 0.85 9.72 6.12
CA GLY A 225 0.10 10.53 5.16
C GLY A 225 0.49 10.16 3.73
N VAL A 226 -0.52 9.88 2.90
CA VAL A 226 -0.37 9.52 1.50
C VAL A 226 -1.28 10.44 0.69
N VAL A 227 -0.68 11.27 -0.17
CA VAL A 227 -1.48 11.97 -1.18
C VAL A 227 -1.77 11.02 -2.32
N MET A 228 -3.02 10.97 -2.75
CA MET A 228 -3.48 10.33 -3.97
C MET A 228 -4.02 11.40 -4.91
N ARG A 229 -3.51 11.42 -6.13
CA ARG A 229 -3.94 12.36 -7.18
C ARG A 229 -4.44 11.59 -8.39
N VAL A 230 -5.61 11.99 -8.86
CA VAL A 230 -6.27 11.45 -10.03
C VAL A 230 -6.24 12.50 -11.12
N VAL A 231 -5.62 12.16 -12.25
CA VAL A 231 -5.64 12.98 -13.46
C VAL A 231 -6.36 12.20 -14.54
N ALA A 232 -7.39 12.80 -15.13
CA ALA A 232 -8.06 12.27 -16.31
C ALA A 232 -7.93 13.24 -17.48
N GLY A 233 -7.85 12.71 -18.70
CA GLY A 233 -7.72 13.53 -19.90
C GLY A 233 -8.06 12.77 -21.18
N ASP A 234 -8.21 13.55 -22.24
CA ASP A 234 -8.42 13.07 -23.60
C ASP A 234 -7.51 13.82 -24.60
N ALA A 235 -7.75 13.68 -25.90
CA ALA A 235 -6.95 14.32 -26.94
C ALA A 235 -6.96 15.87 -26.90
N SER A 236 -7.85 16.50 -26.11
CA SER A 236 -7.86 17.94 -25.85
C SER A 236 -7.03 18.38 -24.63
N GLY A 237 -6.57 17.43 -23.81
CA GLY A 237 -5.77 17.67 -22.62
C GLY A 237 -6.41 17.12 -21.33
N VAL A 238 -5.99 17.67 -20.18
CA VAL A 238 -6.52 17.30 -18.86
C VAL A 238 -7.96 17.79 -18.72
N THR A 239 -8.87 16.88 -18.39
CA THR A 239 -10.31 17.15 -18.19
C THR A 239 -10.73 17.05 -16.72
N ARG A 240 -9.97 16.33 -15.89
CA ARG A 240 -10.15 16.25 -14.43
C ARG A 240 -8.80 16.16 -13.74
N ASP A 241 -8.61 16.90 -12.66
CA ASP A 241 -7.42 16.87 -11.82
C ASP A 241 -7.86 17.03 -10.37
N GLU A 242 -7.85 15.93 -9.62
CA GLU A 242 -8.41 15.81 -8.27
C GLU A 242 -7.35 15.23 -7.33
N THR A 243 -7.26 15.76 -6.12
CA THR A 243 -6.28 15.33 -5.11
C THR A 243 -6.98 15.12 -3.78
N VAL A 244 -6.62 14.03 -3.09
CA VAL A 244 -7.02 13.72 -1.72
C VAL A 244 -5.82 13.16 -0.97
N THR A 245 -5.61 13.65 0.25
CA THR A 245 -4.57 13.15 1.15
C THR A 245 -5.25 12.30 2.22
N LEU A 246 -4.90 11.01 2.22
CA LEU A 246 -5.30 10.07 3.26
C LEU A 246 -4.27 10.12 4.39
N TYR A 247 -4.74 10.31 5.60
CA TYR A 247 -3.95 10.22 6.82
C TYR A 247 -4.44 9.06 7.67
N THR A 248 -3.53 8.30 8.26
CA THR A 248 -3.86 7.20 9.17
C THR A 248 -2.94 7.17 10.36
N ASP A 249 -3.48 6.88 11.54
CA ASP A 249 -2.73 6.70 12.78
C ASP A 249 -2.54 5.20 13.03
N LEU A 250 -1.30 4.72 12.85
CA LEU A 250 -0.87 3.32 13.05
C LEU A 250 -0.92 2.86 14.52
N ALA A 251 -1.45 3.67 15.45
CA ALA A 251 -1.78 3.24 16.81
C ALA A 251 -3.29 3.01 17.01
N THR A 252 -4.16 3.65 16.22
CA THR A 252 -5.62 3.59 16.39
C THR A 252 -6.33 2.89 15.22
N GLY A 253 -5.76 2.94 14.03
CA GLY A 253 -6.36 2.49 12.77
C GLY A 253 -7.41 3.43 12.19
N GLU A 254 -7.57 4.62 12.77
CA GLU A 254 -8.42 5.66 12.19
C GLU A 254 -7.80 6.17 10.89
N VAL A 255 -8.67 6.41 9.90
CA VAL A 255 -8.31 6.98 8.59
C VAL A 255 -9.12 8.24 8.42
N HIS A 256 -8.43 9.32 8.05
CA HIS A 256 -8.98 10.67 7.92
C HIS A 256 -8.53 11.26 6.58
N GLU A 257 -9.33 12.15 6.01
CA GLU A 257 -8.95 12.93 4.82
C GLU A 257 -8.46 14.34 5.20
N ASP A 258 -7.62 14.94 4.36
CA ASP A 258 -7.16 16.34 4.51
C ASP A 258 -8.27 17.36 4.82
N ARG A 259 -9.46 17.20 4.22
CA ARG A 259 -10.65 18.03 4.51
C ARG A 259 -11.05 18.06 6.00
N GLU A 260 -10.71 17.03 6.77
CA GLU A 260 -11.04 16.87 8.19
C GLU A 260 -9.99 17.52 9.12
N LEU A 261 -8.83 17.90 8.57
CA LEU A 261 -7.80 18.63 9.30
C LEU A 261 -8.16 20.10 9.53
N TRP A 262 -9.14 20.63 8.78
CA TRP A 262 -9.45 22.06 8.71
C TRP A 262 -10.87 22.39 9.20
N THR A 263 -11.04 23.54 9.84
CA THR A 263 -12.36 24.04 10.25
C THR A 263 -13.18 24.49 9.03
N ALA A 264 -14.50 24.55 9.18
CA ALA A 264 -15.40 24.97 8.10
C ALA A 264 -15.13 26.41 7.62
N GLU A 265 -14.59 27.26 8.51
CA GLU A 265 -14.28 28.66 8.25
C GLU A 265 -12.91 28.86 7.57
N ALA A 266 -12.00 27.89 7.68
CA ALA A 266 -10.59 28.03 7.28
C ALA A 266 -10.42 28.38 5.79
N ALA A 267 -11.21 27.77 4.89
CA ALA A 267 -11.16 28.10 3.47
C ALA A 267 -11.57 29.55 3.17
N GLY A 268 -12.56 30.08 3.90
CA GLY A 268 -12.97 31.48 3.79
C GLY A 268 -11.93 32.44 4.38
N GLU A 269 -11.27 32.08 5.48
CA GLU A 269 -10.17 32.86 6.05
C GLU A 269 -8.92 32.86 5.17
N LEU A 270 -8.56 31.73 4.56
CA LEU A 270 -7.49 31.63 3.57
C LEU A 270 -7.77 32.54 2.38
N TRP A 271 -8.98 32.46 1.79
CA TRP A 271 -9.34 33.30 0.66
C TRP A 271 -9.29 34.79 1.01
N ARG A 272 -9.93 35.20 2.12
CA ARG A 272 -9.94 36.61 2.56
C ARG A 272 -8.53 37.13 2.82
N SER A 273 -7.66 36.31 3.43
CA SER A 273 -6.25 36.65 3.66
C SER A 273 -5.48 36.81 2.34
N THR A 274 -5.72 35.93 1.38
CA THR A 274 -5.10 35.98 0.04
C THR A 274 -5.50 37.25 -0.70
N VAL A 275 -6.80 37.58 -0.73
CA VAL A 275 -7.31 38.80 -1.37
C VAL A 275 -6.80 40.07 -0.69
N GLU A 276 -6.74 40.11 0.65
CA GLU A 276 -6.14 41.23 1.39
C GLU A 276 -4.68 41.46 1.01
N LEU A 277 -3.90 40.39 0.85
CA LEU A 277 -2.49 40.48 0.46
C LEU A 277 -2.33 40.91 -1.00
N LEU A 278 -3.06 40.29 -1.94
CA LEU A 278 -3.06 40.67 -3.35
C LEU A 278 -3.49 42.13 -3.55
N ARG A 279 -4.48 42.59 -2.77
CA ARG A 279 -4.94 43.98 -2.78
C ARG A 279 -3.85 44.95 -2.34
N ARG A 280 -3.03 44.59 -1.35
CA ARG A 280 -1.91 45.41 -0.85
C ARG A 280 -0.74 45.41 -1.83
N ASP A 281 -0.42 44.25 -2.41
CA ASP A 281 0.62 44.08 -3.42
C ASP A 281 0.33 44.93 -4.67
N ALA A 282 -0.92 44.93 -5.12
CA ALA A 282 -1.44 45.80 -6.18
C ALA A 282 -1.56 47.30 -5.80
N GLY A 283 -1.00 47.73 -4.66
CA GLY A 283 -0.97 49.12 -4.21
C GLY A 283 -2.27 49.64 -3.60
N GLY A 284 -3.23 48.77 -3.27
CA GLY A 284 -4.50 49.13 -2.66
C GLY A 284 -4.35 49.64 -1.22
N LEU A 285 -4.72 50.90 -0.99
CA LEU A 285 -4.63 51.59 0.30
C LEU A 285 -5.90 51.50 1.17
N SER A 286 -6.90 50.71 0.75
CA SER A 286 -8.16 50.59 1.48
C SER A 286 -7.99 49.77 2.76
N ALA A 287 -8.49 50.29 3.88
CA ALA A 287 -8.63 49.56 5.14
C ALA A 287 -10.04 48.95 5.32
N ALA A 288 -10.89 49.00 4.29
CA ALA A 288 -12.21 48.35 4.33
C ALA A 288 -12.05 46.82 4.32
N PRO A 289 -12.88 46.06 5.06
CA PRO A 289 -12.92 44.61 4.93
C PRO A 289 -13.14 44.18 3.49
N VAL A 290 -12.48 43.10 3.06
CA VAL A 290 -12.83 42.41 1.81
C VAL A 290 -14.22 41.78 1.92
N SER A 291 -14.91 41.72 0.78
CA SER A 291 -16.20 41.04 0.62
C SER A 291 -16.10 39.55 0.99
N GLU A 292 -17.22 38.89 1.29
CA GLU A 292 -17.21 37.42 1.46
C GLU A 292 -17.01 36.71 0.11
N PRO A 293 -16.35 35.55 0.08
CA PRO A 293 -16.12 34.79 -1.15
C PRO A 293 -17.44 34.31 -1.77
N ALA A 294 -17.51 34.35 -3.10
CA ALA A 294 -18.51 33.60 -3.85
C ALA A 294 -18.27 32.08 -3.70
N GLU A 295 -19.30 31.27 -3.95
CA GLU A 295 -19.26 29.80 -3.79
C GLU A 295 -18.09 29.14 -4.56
N GLU A 296 -17.85 29.57 -5.80
CA GLU A 296 -16.73 29.10 -6.64
C GLU A 296 -15.34 29.47 -6.04
N GLN A 297 -15.24 30.65 -5.43
CA GLN A 297 -14.02 31.16 -4.80
C GLN A 297 -13.74 30.47 -3.46
N LEU A 298 -14.79 30.18 -2.68
CA LEU A 298 -14.70 29.36 -1.48
C LEU A 298 -14.25 27.93 -1.82
N ALA A 299 -14.82 27.33 -2.87
CA ALA A 299 -14.41 26.01 -3.35
C ALA A 299 -12.95 26.00 -3.87
N LEU A 300 -12.50 27.08 -4.52
CA LEU A 300 -11.09 27.25 -4.93
C LEU A 300 -10.15 27.26 -3.72
N ALA A 301 -10.46 28.04 -2.68
CA ALA A 301 -9.65 28.09 -1.47
C ALA A 301 -9.71 26.78 -0.66
N GLN A 302 -10.85 26.09 -0.65
CA GLN A 302 -10.98 24.79 -0.01
C GLN A 302 -10.07 23.73 -0.67
N ARG A 303 -9.99 23.69 -2.01
CA ARG A 303 -9.04 22.82 -2.74
C ARG A 303 -7.59 23.18 -2.44
N ALA A 304 -7.26 24.47 -2.33
CA ALA A 304 -5.91 24.91 -1.99
C ALA A 304 -5.50 24.52 -0.56
N LEU A 305 -6.43 24.61 0.40
CA LEU A 305 -6.22 24.25 1.80
C LEU A 305 -6.06 22.73 2.00
N VAL A 306 -6.82 21.94 1.24
CA VAL A 306 -6.66 20.48 1.09
C VAL A 306 -5.24 20.12 0.63
N ALA A 307 -4.69 20.84 -0.34
CA ALA A 307 -3.33 20.65 -0.84
C ALA A 307 -2.22 21.38 -0.04
N ALA A 308 -2.50 21.84 1.18
CA ALA A 308 -1.57 22.63 1.98
C ALA A 308 -0.33 21.82 2.44
N ARG A 309 0.86 22.37 2.21
CA ARG A 309 2.12 21.80 2.73
C ARG A 309 2.39 22.33 4.13
N LEU A 310 2.03 21.53 5.14
CA LEU A 310 2.33 21.78 6.55
C LEU A 310 3.84 21.61 6.84
N GLY A 311 4.46 22.61 7.48
CA GLY A 311 5.82 22.57 8.03
C GLY A 311 5.82 22.73 9.55
N GLU A 312 6.99 22.82 10.18
CA GLU A 312 7.08 22.99 11.65
C GLU A 312 6.59 24.37 12.12
N THR A 313 6.87 25.42 11.34
CA THR A 313 6.62 26.84 11.64
C THR A 313 5.29 27.38 11.10
N GLY A 314 4.54 26.58 10.33
CA GLY A 314 3.35 27.05 9.62
C GLY A 314 2.93 26.16 8.46
N ALA A 315 2.31 26.74 7.43
CA ALA A 315 1.97 26.04 6.20
C ALA A 315 2.21 26.91 4.96
N ARG A 316 2.65 26.28 3.86
CA ARG A 316 2.68 26.87 2.52
C ARG A 316 1.48 26.35 1.73
N ILE A 317 0.65 27.27 1.25
CA ILE A 317 -0.62 26.99 0.58
C ILE A 317 -0.57 27.61 -0.81
N THR A 318 -0.81 26.80 -1.85
CA THR A 318 -0.83 27.27 -3.24
C THR A 318 -2.27 27.31 -3.73
N LEU A 319 -2.82 28.51 -3.90
CA LEU A 319 -4.09 28.69 -4.59
C LEU A 319 -3.83 28.62 -6.11
N PRO A 320 -4.66 27.92 -6.91
CA PRO A 320 -4.55 27.96 -8.36
C PRO A 320 -4.89 29.36 -8.90
N ALA A 321 -4.62 29.58 -10.19
CA ALA A 321 -5.08 30.76 -10.90
C ALA A 321 -6.61 30.91 -10.81
N GLY A 322 -7.11 32.15 -10.93
CA GLY A 322 -8.53 32.46 -10.85
C GLY A 322 -9.01 33.04 -9.50
N VAL A 323 -8.09 33.45 -8.60
CA VAL A 323 -8.48 34.20 -7.39
C VAL A 323 -9.02 35.56 -7.80
N ALA A 324 -10.30 35.82 -7.52
CA ALA A 324 -11.04 36.96 -8.05
C ALA A 324 -11.96 37.56 -6.98
N ALA A 325 -11.89 38.89 -6.77
CA ALA A 325 -12.70 39.61 -5.79
C ALA A 325 -13.06 41.03 -6.29
N PRO A 326 -14.18 41.63 -5.84
CA PRO A 326 -14.56 42.99 -6.22
C PRO A 326 -13.46 44.04 -5.93
N GLU A 327 -12.71 43.84 -4.85
CA GLU A 327 -11.62 44.72 -4.43
C GLU A 327 -10.38 44.61 -5.32
N LEU A 328 -10.18 43.47 -5.98
CA LEU A 328 -9.10 43.25 -6.96
C LEU A 328 -9.51 43.78 -8.34
N ALA A 329 -10.76 43.55 -8.75
CA ALA A 329 -11.32 44.11 -9.98
C ALA A 329 -11.29 45.65 -9.97
N GLY A 330 -11.53 46.27 -8.80
CA GLY A 330 -11.37 47.72 -8.59
C GLY A 330 -9.93 48.24 -8.76
N LEU A 331 -8.93 47.37 -8.78
CA LEU A 331 -7.52 47.65 -9.05
C LEU A 331 -7.07 47.17 -10.46
N GLY A 332 -7.99 46.66 -11.28
CA GLY A 332 -7.71 46.15 -12.63
C GLY A 332 -7.25 44.69 -12.68
N ILE A 333 -7.44 43.93 -11.59
CA ILE A 333 -7.16 42.49 -11.51
C ILE A 333 -8.50 41.75 -11.48
N ASP A 334 -9.02 41.38 -12.65
CA ASP A 334 -10.28 40.62 -12.75
C ASP A 334 -10.17 39.24 -12.07
N ALA A 335 -9.04 38.56 -12.26
CA ALA A 335 -8.63 37.35 -11.56
C ALA A 335 -7.10 37.16 -11.63
N THR A 336 -6.51 36.37 -10.73
CA THR A 336 -5.09 36.00 -10.82
C THR A 336 -4.82 35.12 -12.05
N ALA A 337 -3.81 35.48 -12.85
CA ALA A 337 -3.45 34.75 -14.07
C ALA A 337 -2.60 33.48 -13.82
N GLY A 338 -2.00 33.36 -12.64
CA GLY A 338 -1.15 32.24 -12.23
C GLY A 338 -1.41 31.81 -10.78
N PRO A 339 -0.77 30.74 -10.31
CA PRO A 339 -0.91 30.28 -8.93
C PRO A 339 -0.44 31.36 -7.94
N THR A 340 -1.09 31.42 -6.79
CA THR A 340 -0.82 32.37 -5.72
C THR A 340 -0.36 31.60 -4.49
N VAL A 341 0.90 31.77 -4.08
CA VAL A 341 1.48 31.06 -2.93
C VAL A 341 1.39 31.94 -1.69
N VAL A 342 0.81 31.39 -0.64
CA VAL A 342 0.60 32.04 0.66
C VAL A 342 1.28 31.19 1.74
N GLU A 343 2.11 31.82 2.55
CA GLU A 343 2.61 31.21 3.79
C GLU A 343 1.79 31.73 4.97
N VAL A 344 1.39 30.83 5.88
CA VAL A 344 0.68 31.12 7.13
C VAL A 344 1.47 30.63 8.32
N ASP A 345 1.48 31.40 9.41
CA ASP A 345 2.18 31.04 10.65
C ASP A 345 1.51 29.89 11.41
N ALA A 346 2.28 29.22 12.28
CA ALA A 346 1.78 28.12 13.12
C ALA A 346 0.57 28.51 13.99
N GLN A 347 0.46 29.78 14.41
CA GLN A 347 -0.69 30.25 15.19
C GLN A 347 -1.97 30.31 14.34
N THR A 348 -1.84 30.60 13.04
CA THR A 348 -2.92 30.67 12.06
C THR A 348 -3.33 29.28 11.62
N VAL A 349 -2.36 28.41 11.33
CA VAL A 349 -2.62 26.97 11.15
C VAL A 349 -3.38 26.42 12.36
N ALA A 350 -2.93 26.66 13.59
CA ALA A 350 -3.60 26.18 14.80
C ALA A 350 -5.02 26.74 15.04
N ARG A 351 -5.39 27.89 14.45
CA ARG A 351 -6.78 28.41 14.46
C ARG A 351 -7.64 27.78 13.38
N TRP A 352 -7.04 27.46 12.24
CA TRP A 352 -7.70 26.84 11.09
C TRP A 352 -7.80 25.32 11.20
N SER A 353 -6.98 24.70 12.05
CA SER A 353 -7.01 23.25 12.24
C SER A 353 -8.14 22.79 13.16
N THR A 354 -8.69 21.63 12.87
CA THR A 354 -9.51 20.86 13.82
C THR A 354 -8.65 20.28 14.95
N GLY A 355 -9.28 19.63 15.93
CA GLY A 355 -8.54 18.86 16.94
C GLY A 355 -7.63 17.79 16.35
N LEU A 356 -8.06 17.18 15.23
CA LEU A 356 -7.25 16.23 14.45
C LEU A 356 -6.07 16.93 13.77
N GLY A 357 -6.30 18.05 13.06
CA GLY A 357 -5.22 18.82 12.44
C GLY A 357 -4.16 19.27 13.46
N ALA A 358 -4.60 19.69 14.66
CA ALA A 358 -3.71 20.03 15.76
C ALA A 358 -2.94 18.82 16.32
N GLN A 359 -3.58 17.65 16.46
CA GLN A 359 -2.92 16.40 16.86
C GLN A 359 -1.84 15.99 15.83
N MET A 360 -2.17 16.03 14.54
CA MET A 360 -1.22 15.72 13.46
C MET A 360 -0.04 16.68 13.45
N GLN A 361 -0.29 17.98 13.61
CA GLN A 361 0.78 18.98 13.72
C GLN A 361 1.67 18.74 14.95
N ALA A 362 1.10 18.31 16.07
CA ALA A 362 1.85 18.01 17.30
C ALA A 362 2.69 16.72 17.22
N GLN A 363 2.42 15.80 16.29
CA GLN A 363 3.27 14.64 16.04
C GLN A 363 4.43 14.93 15.04
N ARG A 364 4.43 16.07 14.34
CA ARG A 364 5.55 16.44 13.45
C ARG A 364 6.85 16.59 14.25
N GLY A 365 7.93 16.02 13.73
CA GLY A 365 9.23 15.95 14.40
C GLY A 365 9.39 14.78 15.39
N VAL A 366 8.32 14.01 15.68
CA VAL A 366 8.46 12.73 16.40
C VAL A 366 8.97 11.67 15.41
N PRO A 367 10.05 10.93 15.71
CA PRO A 367 10.52 9.84 14.85
C PRO A 367 9.40 8.84 14.55
N PHE A 368 9.32 8.40 13.29
CA PHE A 368 8.35 7.39 12.87
C PHE A 368 8.54 6.09 13.67
N THR A 369 7.45 5.50 14.16
CA THR A 369 7.51 4.27 14.98
C THR A 369 7.79 3.00 14.16
N GLY A 370 7.93 3.14 12.84
CA GLY A 370 7.94 2.02 11.90
C GLY A 370 6.52 1.49 11.64
N MET A 371 6.41 0.63 10.63
CA MET A 371 5.17 -0.07 10.31
C MET A 371 5.11 -1.46 10.96
N PRO A 372 3.92 -2.06 11.06
CA PRO A 372 3.82 -3.48 11.35
C PRO A 372 4.64 -4.30 10.36
N ALA A 373 5.23 -5.40 10.83
CA ALA A 373 5.89 -6.34 9.93
C ALA A 373 4.89 -6.87 8.89
N TRP A 374 5.34 -6.97 7.63
CA TRP A 374 4.56 -7.59 6.58
C TRP A 374 4.20 -9.05 6.95
N ARG A 375 3.00 -9.47 6.52
CA ARG A 375 2.52 -10.84 6.62
C ARG A 375 1.75 -11.18 5.35
N ALA A 376 1.76 -12.45 4.97
CA ALA A 376 1.05 -12.93 3.80
C ALA A 376 -0.47 -12.88 3.93
N ASP A 377 -1.05 -12.98 5.13
CA ASP A 377 -2.49 -12.98 5.40
C ASP A 377 -3.12 -11.57 5.35
N HIS A 378 -3.04 -10.94 4.17
CA HIS A 378 -3.62 -9.63 3.88
C HIS A 378 -4.71 -9.76 2.82
N GLU A 379 -5.81 -9.02 3.01
CA GLU A 379 -6.95 -9.05 2.10
C GLU A 379 -6.57 -8.42 0.75
N VAL A 380 -6.76 -9.18 -0.34
CA VAL A 380 -6.46 -8.77 -1.72
C VAL A 380 -7.75 -8.83 -2.54
N ASP A 381 -8.13 -7.71 -3.17
CA ASP A 381 -9.24 -7.67 -4.12
C ASP A 381 -8.82 -8.25 -5.48
N CYS A 382 -9.10 -9.53 -5.68
CA CYS A 382 -8.85 -10.22 -6.94
C CYS A 382 -9.86 -9.90 -8.06
N ALA A 383 -10.78 -8.95 -7.87
CA ALA A 383 -11.55 -8.32 -8.95
C ALA A 383 -10.90 -7.01 -9.44
N LEU A 384 -10.07 -6.36 -8.61
CA LEU A 384 -9.21 -5.23 -8.99
C LEU A 384 -7.84 -5.70 -9.53
N LEU A 385 -7.25 -6.72 -8.91
CA LEU A 385 -5.90 -7.20 -9.17
C LEU A 385 -5.92 -8.56 -9.88
N ALA A 386 -4.96 -8.79 -10.79
CA ALA A 386 -4.79 -10.06 -11.47
C ALA A 386 -4.15 -11.07 -10.51
N CYS A 387 -4.95 -11.87 -9.80
CA CYS A 387 -4.44 -12.80 -8.80
C CYS A 387 -3.97 -14.15 -9.38
N VAL A 388 -2.94 -14.71 -8.78
CA VAL A 388 -2.43 -16.08 -9.01
C VAL A 388 -1.96 -16.68 -7.69
N ALA A 389 -2.20 -17.97 -7.46
CA ALA A 389 -1.70 -18.67 -6.27
C ALA A 389 -0.45 -19.51 -6.61
N VAL A 390 0.68 -19.19 -5.98
CA VAL A 390 1.87 -20.05 -5.98
C VAL A 390 1.78 -21.03 -4.81
N THR A 391 1.96 -22.31 -5.10
CA THR A 391 1.73 -23.37 -4.11
C THR A 391 2.88 -24.36 -4.06
N TYR A 392 3.24 -24.78 -2.84
CA TYR A 392 4.41 -25.63 -2.57
C TYR A 392 4.00 -26.93 -1.86
N ASP A 393 4.37 -28.06 -2.44
CA ASP A 393 4.05 -29.40 -1.94
C ASP A 393 5.26 -30.09 -1.26
N ASP A 394 4.98 -31.19 -0.54
CA ASP A 394 5.90 -32.13 0.13
C ASP A 394 6.63 -31.65 1.41
N GLY A 395 6.74 -30.34 1.62
CA GLY A 395 7.40 -29.74 2.79
C GLY A 395 6.73 -29.96 4.16
N PRO A 396 7.26 -29.35 5.23
CA PRO A 396 8.47 -28.50 5.25
C PRO A 396 9.78 -29.30 5.06
N SER A 397 10.81 -28.63 4.56
CA SER A 397 12.13 -29.16 4.20
C SER A 397 13.26 -28.27 4.75
N GLU A 398 14.52 -28.65 4.49
CA GLU A 398 15.68 -27.81 4.79
C GLU A 398 15.70 -26.48 3.99
N TYR A 399 15.01 -26.42 2.84
CA TYR A 399 14.94 -25.23 1.97
C TYR A 399 13.75 -24.31 2.30
N THR A 400 12.70 -24.80 2.95
CA THR A 400 11.48 -24.01 3.24
C THR A 400 11.76 -22.72 4.02
N ALA A 401 12.74 -22.73 4.93
CA ALA A 401 13.13 -21.53 5.67
C ALA A 401 13.69 -20.42 4.76
N GLN A 402 14.53 -20.79 3.77
CA GLN A 402 15.05 -19.87 2.76
C GLN A 402 13.92 -19.36 1.84
N LEU A 403 12.98 -20.24 1.46
CA LEU A 403 11.82 -19.85 0.66
C LEU A 403 10.95 -18.81 1.37
N LEU A 404 10.75 -18.94 2.69
CA LEU A 404 10.05 -17.93 3.49
C LEU A 404 10.79 -16.59 3.51
N ASP A 405 12.12 -16.62 3.60
CA ASP A 405 12.92 -15.40 3.51
C ASP A 405 12.71 -14.70 2.15
N THR A 406 12.76 -15.45 1.04
CA THR A 406 12.46 -14.92 -0.30
C THR A 406 11.02 -14.40 -0.42
N LEU A 407 10.02 -15.12 0.10
CA LEU A 407 8.63 -14.70 0.05
C LEU A 407 8.37 -13.42 0.86
N ARG A 408 8.99 -13.27 2.03
CA ARG A 408 8.91 -12.04 2.83
C ARG A 408 9.64 -10.87 2.18
N ASP A 409 10.85 -11.08 1.69
CA ASP A 409 11.66 -10.03 1.07
C ASP A 409 11.01 -9.53 -0.24
N GLU A 410 10.28 -10.41 -0.93
CA GLU A 410 9.38 -10.01 -2.01
C GLU A 410 8.05 -9.44 -1.52
N GLN A 411 7.53 -9.74 -0.33
CA GLN A 411 6.14 -9.48 0.09
C GLN A 411 5.09 -10.29 -0.74
N SER A 412 5.34 -11.58 -0.96
CA SER A 412 4.45 -12.48 -1.71
C SER A 412 3.78 -13.52 -0.82
N ALA A 413 2.46 -13.66 -0.91
CA ALA A 413 1.74 -14.75 -0.27
C ALA A 413 1.89 -16.08 -1.06
N ALA A 414 1.67 -17.19 -0.37
CA ALA A 414 1.80 -18.55 -0.90
C ALA A 414 1.03 -19.56 -0.05
N THR A 415 0.71 -20.73 -0.63
CA THR A 415 0.06 -21.84 0.08
C THR A 415 0.94 -23.08 0.11
N PHE A 416 1.14 -23.66 1.30
CA PHE A 416 1.98 -24.82 1.53
C PHE A 416 1.13 -26.06 1.84
N PHE A 417 1.19 -27.06 0.97
CA PHE A 417 0.58 -28.37 1.19
C PHE A 417 1.62 -29.29 1.84
N MET A 418 1.52 -29.45 3.16
CA MET A 418 2.55 -30.09 3.97
C MET A 418 2.25 -31.56 4.27
N VAL A 419 3.29 -32.40 4.26
CA VAL A 419 3.18 -33.83 4.60
C VAL A 419 3.40 -34.03 6.10
N GLY A 420 2.53 -34.80 6.76
CA GLY A 420 2.56 -34.99 8.21
C GLY A 420 3.89 -35.51 8.76
N ARG A 421 4.61 -36.34 8.01
CA ARG A 421 5.97 -36.82 8.39
C ARG A 421 7.00 -35.69 8.39
N SER A 422 6.87 -34.72 7.48
CA SER A 422 7.76 -33.58 7.30
C SER A 422 7.51 -32.56 8.42
N ILE A 423 6.25 -32.28 8.74
CA ILE A 423 5.85 -31.43 9.88
C ILE A 423 6.42 -31.96 11.20
N ARG A 424 6.44 -33.28 11.41
CA ARG A 424 7.06 -33.89 12.62
C ARG A 424 8.58 -33.78 12.66
N ALA A 425 9.24 -33.60 11.52
CA ALA A 425 10.69 -33.47 11.44
C ALA A 425 11.14 -32.01 11.65
N LEU A 426 10.36 -31.04 11.16
CA LEU A 426 10.63 -29.60 11.21
C LEU A 426 9.41 -28.79 11.70
N PRO A 427 8.91 -29.04 12.93
CA PRO A 427 7.69 -28.38 13.43
C PRO A 427 7.86 -26.87 13.58
N GLU A 428 9.05 -26.39 13.93
CA GLU A 428 9.38 -24.96 14.01
C GLU A 428 9.27 -24.25 12.66
N VAL A 429 9.56 -24.95 11.55
CA VAL A 429 9.42 -24.40 10.20
C VAL A 429 7.94 -24.30 9.83
N ALA A 430 7.12 -25.32 10.11
CA ALA A 430 5.67 -25.25 9.90
C ALA A 430 5.00 -24.14 10.75
N GLN A 431 5.48 -23.92 11.98
CA GLN A 431 5.07 -22.76 12.79
C GLN A 431 5.47 -21.43 12.15
N ARG A 432 6.69 -21.33 11.61
CA ARG A 432 7.18 -20.12 10.93
C ARG A 432 6.32 -19.77 9.70
N VAL A 433 6.02 -20.75 8.83
CA VAL A 433 5.12 -20.57 7.67
C VAL A 433 3.78 -19.96 8.11
N ALA A 434 3.15 -20.55 9.13
CA ALA A 434 1.85 -20.07 9.63
C ALA A 434 1.92 -18.71 10.34
N ALA A 435 3.04 -18.37 10.99
CA ALA A 435 3.24 -17.13 11.73
C ALA A 435 3.53 -15.93 10.82
N GLU A 436 4.20 -16.15 9.68
CA GLU A 436 4.40 -15.15 8.60
C GLU A 436 3.14 -14.96 7.74
N GLY A 437 2.03 -15.64 8.07
CA GLY A 437 0.71 -15.44 7.47
C GLY A 437 0.37 -16.44 6.36
N HIS A 438 1.37 -17.10 5.75
CA HIS A 438 1.17 -18.01 4.63
C HIS A 438 0.14 -19.09 4.93
N GLU A 439 -0.58 -19.53 3.90
CA GLU A 439 -1.59 -20.55 4.07
C GLU A 439 -0.95 -21.94 4.18
N ILE A 440 -1.49 -22.76 5.07
CA ILE A 440 -1.03 -24.12 5.32
C ILE A 440 -2.19 -25.10 5.16
N ALA A 441 -1.93 -26.20 4.48
CA ALA A 441 -2.94 -27.20 4.14
C ALA A 441 -2.36 -28.62 4.17
N SER A 442 -3.24 -29.62 4.20
CA SER A 442 -2.82 -31.03 4.28
C SER A 442 -2.35 -31.57 2.92
N HIS A 443 -1.18 -32.19 2.89
CA HIS A 443 -0.73 -33.06 1.79
C HIS A 443 -0.61 -34.53 2.23
N THR A 444 -1.49 -34.94 3.14
CA THR A 444 -1.56 -36.27 3.79
C THR A 444 -0.43 -36.59 4.76
N MET A 445 -0.64 -37.59 5.62
CA MET A 445 0.32 -37.97 6.66
C MET A 445 1.56 -38.65 6.07
N THR A 446 1.40 -39.47 5.01
CA THR A 446 2.48 -40.31 4.46
C THR A 446 2.73 -40.21 2.94
N HIS A 447 2.01 -39.33 2.22
CA HIS A 447 2.03 -39.18 0.76
C HIS A 447 1.56 -40.43 -0.07
N PRO A 448 0.47 -41.13 0.31
CA PRO A 448 -0.08 -42.23 -0.48
C PRO A 448 -1.08 -41.74 -1.56
N ASP A 449 -1.26 -42.55 -2.61
CA ASP A 449 -2.41 -42.39 -3.51
C ASP A 449 -3.72 -42.73 -2.76
N LEU A 450 -4.48 -41.70 -2.40
CA LEU A 450 -5.75 -41.81 -1.66
C LEU A 450 -6.81 -42.65 -2.39
N THR A 451 -6.75 -42.75 -3.72
CA THR A 451 -7.71 -43.55 -4.49
C THR A 451 -7.56 -45.05 -4.22
N THR A 452 -6.35 -45.51 -3.85
CA THR A 452 -6.04 -46.91 -3.52
C THR A 452 -6.48 -47.32 -2.11
N LEU A 453 -6.71 -46.35 -1.21
CA LEU A 453 -7.03 -46.60 0.20
C LEU A 453 -8.52 -46.91 0.43
N SER A 454 -8.88 -47.37 1.63
CA SER A 454 -10.29 -47.37 2.06
C SER A 454 -10.75 -45.93 2.39
N PRO A 455 -12.06 -45.61 2.31
CA PRO A 455 -12.57 -44.28 2.64
C PRO A 455 -12.08 -43.75 3.99
N ALA A 456 -12.17 -44.59 5.03
CA ALA A 456 -11.67 -44.23 6.36
C ALA A 456 -10.17 -43.87 6.35
N LYS A 457 -9.32 -44.72 5.75
CA LYS A 457 -7.87 -44.44 5.67
C LYS A 457 -7.54 -43.18 4.86
N ALA A 458 -8.28 -42.92 3.77
CA ALA A 458 -8.07 -41.72 2.96
C ALA A 458 -8.42 -40.44 3.74
N ARG A 459 -9.49 -40.48 4.54
CA ARG A 459 -9.84 -39.42 5.48
C ARG A 459 -8.80 -39.27 6.58
N ASP A 460 -8.42 -40.36 7.24
CA ASP A 460 -7.50 -40.34 8.38
C ASP A 460 -6.12 -39.78 7.95
N GLU A 461 -5.62 -40.16 6.77
CA GLU A 461 -4.41 -39.58 6.16
C GLU A 461 -4.46 -38.05 6.00
N VAL A 462 -5.63 -37.47 5.71
CA VAL A 462 -5.80 -36.00 5.60
C VAL A 462 -6.00 -35.37 6.98
N ARG A 463 -6.99 -35.85 7.75
CA ARG A 463 -7.46 -35.24 8.99
C ARG A 463 -6.43 -35.31 10.13
N ASP A 464 -5.57 -36.33 10.16
CA ASP A 464 -4.47 -36.41 11.15
C ASP A 464 -3.45 -35.28 10.97
N VAL A 465 -3.24 -34.80 9.73
CA VAL A 465 -2.36 -33.66 9.44
C VAL A 465 -3.04 -32.34 9.77
N GLU A 466 -4.33 -32.20 9.48
CA GLU A 466 -5.11 -31.01 9.85
C GLU A 466 -5.12 -30.80 11.37
N GLN A 467 -5.37 -31.87 12.14
CA GLN A 467 -5.29 -31.81 13.60
C GLN A 467 -3.88 -31.42 14.05
N MET A 468 -2.83 -32.00 13.46
CA MET A 468 -1.45 -31.68 13.81
C MET A 468 -1.10 -30.22 13.55
N LEU A 469 -1.47 -29.68 12.38
CA LEU A 469 -1.26 -28.28 12.02
C LEU A 469 -2.09 -27.32 12.89
N ALA A 470 -3.34 -27.68 13.20
CA ALA A 470 -4.20 -26.89 14.07
C ALA A 470 -3.68 -26.85 15.52
N GLU A 471 -3.21 -27.97 16.07
CA GLU A 471 -2.56 -28.04 17.39
C GLU A 471 -1.24 -27.25 17.41
N LEU A 472 -0.49 -27.27 16.31
CA LEU A 472 0.83 -26.64 16.20
C LEU A 472 0.78 -25.11 16.01
N THR A 473 -0.26 -24.61 15.33
CA THR A 473 -0.34 -23.22 14.84
C THR A 473 -1.57 -22.44 15.34
N GLY A 474 -2.60 -23.13 15.84
CA GLY A 474 -3.87 -22.52 16.23
C GLY A 474 -4.79 -22.11 15.07
N ARG A 475 -4.42 -22.41 13.82
CA ARG A 475 -5.24 -22.12 12.61
C ARG A 475 -6.17 -23.28 12.27
N SER A 476 -7.33 -22.97 11.68
CA SER A 476 -8.19 -23.99 11.05
C SER A 476 -7.55 -24.44 9.73
N ILE A 477 -7.70 -25.72 9.39
CA ILE A 477 -7.16 -26.31 8.16
C ILE A 477 -8.31 -27.00 7.45
N ASP A 478 -8.85 -26.34 6.43
CA ASP A 478 -10.15 -26.69 5.84
C ASP A 478 -10.06 -27.22 4.41
N MET A 479 -8.85 -27.52 3.93
CA MET A 479 -8.60 -28.07 2.59
C MET A 479 -7.33 -28.92 2.53
N TYR A 480 -7.22 -29.72 1.47
CA TYR A 480 -6.08 -30.61 1.24
C TYR A 480 -5.72 -30.70 -0.25
N ARG A 481 -4.48 -31.05 -0.56
CA ARG A 481 -4.06 -31.45 -1.90
C ARG A 481 -3.82 -32.96 -1.93
N PRO A 482 -4.50 -33.73 -2.80
CA PRO A 482 -4.26 -35.17 -2.92
C PRO A 482 -2.91 -35.44 -3.60
N PRO A 483 -2.03 -36.29 -3.03
CA PRO A 483 -0.79 -36.74 -3.66
C PRO A 483 -0.99 -37.18 -5.12
N TYR A 484 -0.06 -36.79 -5.99
CA TYR A 484 -0.10 -37.07 -7.44
C TYR A 484 -1.36 -36.53 -8.17
N GLY A 485 -2.15 -35.65 -7.56
CA GLY A 485 -3.47 -35.24 -8.05
C GLY A 485 -4.53 -36.37 -7.99
N ALA A 486 -4.23 -37.47 -7.30
CA ALA A 486 -5.02 -38.69 -7.34
C ALA A 486 -6.28 -38.60 -6.45
N VAL A 487 -7.38 -38.13 -7.03
CA VAL A 487 -8.68 -38.00 -6.35
C VAL A 487 -9.83 -38.57 -7.18
N ASN A 488 -10.84 -39.12 -6.50
CA ASN A 488 -12.09 -39.62 -7.07
C ASN A 488 -13.26 -39.39 -6.10
N GLN A 489 -14.50 -39.65 -6.51
CA GLN A 489 -15.68 -39.35 -5.68
C GLN A 489 -15.61 -40.03 -4.30
N LYS A 490 -15.14 -41.28 -4.24
CA LYS A 490 -14.93 -42.04 -2.98
C LYS A 490 -13.95 -41.34 -2.02
N VAL A 491 -12.99 -40.57 -2.53
CA VAL A 491 -12.08 -39.75 -1.70
C VAL A 491 -12.76 -38.44 -1.30
N LEU A 492 -13.41 -37.74 -2.23
CA LEU A 492 -14.16 -36.50 -1.94
C LEU A 492 -15.21 -36.72 -0.84
N ASP A 493 -16.08 -37.73 -1.00
CA ASP A 493 -17.13 -38.10 -0.04
C ASP A 493 -16.57 -38.54 1.33
N ALA A 494 -15.30 -38.96 1.39
CA ALA A 494 -14.68 -39.47 2.60
C ALA A 494 -13.96 -38.40 3.42
N VAL A 495 -13.35 -37.43 2.72
CA VAL A 495 -12.62 -36.32 3.34
C VAL A 495 -13.57 -35.15 3.65
N ASP A 496 -14.56 -34.91 2.78
CA ASP A 496 -15.62 -33.88 2.93
C ASP A 496 -15.09 -32.44 2.99
N GLN A 497 -14.14 -32.12 2.09
CA GLN A 497 -13.47 -30.81 1.94
C GLN A 497 -13.05 -30.55 0.49
N PRO A 498 -12.72 -29.29 0.14
CA PRO A 498 -12.02 -28.94 -1.10
C PRO A 498 -10.71 -29.71 -1.29
N ALA A 499 -10.59 -30.37 -2.43
CA ALA A 499 -9.39 -31.02 -2.92
C ALA A 499 -8.71 -30.08 -3.94
N ILE A 500 -7.62 -29.42 -3.49
CA ILE A 500 -6.89 -28.43 -4.28
C ILE A 500 -5.90 -29.14 -5.19
N LEU A 501 -6.09 -28.96 -6.49
CA LEU A 501 -5.19 -29.37 -7.56
C LEU A 501 -4.44 -28.13 -8.05
N TRP A 502 -4.08 -28.10 -9.33
CA TRP A 502 -3.38 -27.01 -9.98
C TRP A 502 -3.84 -26.91 -11.44
N SER A 503 -3.76 -25.72 -12.03
CA SER A 503 -3.92 -25.53 -13.48
C SER A 503 -2.57 -25.56 -14.20
N ILE A 504 -1.48 -25.25 -13.48
CA ILE A 504 -0.11 -25.22 -14.01
C ILE A 504 0.78 -26.17 -13.21
N ASP A 505 1.32 -27.18 -13.90
CA ASP A 505 2.41 -28.05 -13.40
C ASP A 505 3.74 -27.54 -13.97
N THR A 506 4.62 -27.04 -13.10
CA THR A 506 5.93 -26.54 -13.52
C THR A 506 6.90 -27.67 -13.91
N LEU A 507 6.59 -28.90 -13.48
CA LEU A 507 7.45 -30.07 -13.56
C LEU A 507 8.82 -29.86 -12.89
N ASP A 508 8.89 -29.00 -11.87
CA ASP A 508 10.10 -28.73 -11.08
C ASP A 508 10.71 -30.01 -10.46
N TRP A 509 9.86 -30.95 -10.05
CA TRP A 509 10.20 -32.31 -9.64
C TRP A 509 10.97 -33.15 -10.68
N LYS A 510 11.00 -32.73 -11.96
CA LYS A 510 11.84 -33.30 -13.02
C LYS A 510 13.17 -32.59 -13.22
N LYS A 511 13.47 -31.55 -12.43
CA LYS A 511 14.66 -30.69 -12.53
C LYS A 511 14.81 -30.04 -13.91
N PRO A 512 13.84 -29.19 -14.31
CA PRO A 512 13.91 -28.43 -15.56
C PRO A 512 15.01 -27.36 -15.47
N SER A 513 15.43 -26.81 -16.60
CA SER A 513 16.24 -25.59 -16.59
C SER A 513 15.43 -24.40 -16.06
N LEU A 514 16.10 -23.37 -15.53
CA LEU A 514 15.47 -22.11 -15.12
C LEU A 514 14.57 -21.53 -16.23
N GLU A 515 15.03 -21.55 -17.49
CA GLU A 515 14.25 -21.10 -18.65
C GLU A 515 12.91 -21.85 -18.77
N GLN A 516 12.94 -23.18 -18.64
CA GLN A 516 11.74 -24.02 -18.68
C GLN A 516 10.84 -23.86 -17.44
N LEU A 517 11.44 -23.59 -16.27
CA LEU A 517 10.70 -23.29 -15.05
C LEU A 517 9.91 -21.98 -15.21
N VAL A 518 10.57 -20.94 -15.71
CA VAL A 518 9.99 -19.61 -15.98
C VAL A 518 8.96 -19.69 -17.12
N GLU A 519 9.25 -20.40 -18.22
CA GLU A 519 8.29 -20.61 -19.32
C GLU A 519 6.97 -21.22 -18.82
N ARG A 520 7.06 -22.27 -18.00
CA ARG A 520 5.88 -23.00 -17.51
C ARG A 520 5.13 -22.30 -16.38
N SER A 521 5.82 -21.53 -15.54
CA SER A 521 5.19 -20.76 -14.46
C SER A 521 4.82 -19.35 -14.95
N VAL A 522 5.81 -18.48 -15.04
CA VAL A 522 5.67 -17.07 -15.44
C VAL A 522 5.11 -16.92 -16.84
N GLY A 523 5.53 -17.74 -17.82
CA GLY A 523 5.10 -17.61 -19.20
C GLY A 523 3.67 -18.06 -19.46
N ALA A 524 3.22 -19.13 -18.79
CA ALA A 524 1.91 -19.74 -19.00
C ALA A 524 0.78 -19.18 -18.12
N ALA A 525 1.10 -18.47 -17.03
CA ALA A 525 0.10 -18.00 -16.07
C ALA A 525 -0.98 -17.07 -16.67
N GLU A 526 -2.20 -17.27 -16.22
CA GLU A 526 -3.37 -16.42 -16.42
C GLU A 526 -4.04 -16.09 -15.06
N PRO A 527 -4.87 -15.04 -14.97
CA PRO A 527 -5.62 -14.74 -13.75
C PRO A 527 -6.46 -15.94 -13.28
N GLY A 528 -6.41 -16.21 -11.98
CA GLY A 528 -7.11 -17.32 -11.34
C GLY A 528 -6.33 -18.64 -11.28
N ASP A 529 -5.13 -18.72 -11.89
CA ASP A 529 -4.34 -19.97 -11.89
C ASP A 529 -3.77 -20.35 -10.51
N ILE A 530 -3.61 -21.67 -10.32
CA ILE A 530 -2.93 -22.28 -9.19
C ILE A 530 -1.70 -23.02 -9.74
N ILE A 531 -0.51 -22.59 -9.33
CA ILE A 531 0.78 -23.08 -9.83
C ILE A 531 1.41 -24.05 -8.82
N LEU A 532 1.75 -25.26 -9.28
CA LEU A 532 2.43 -26.29 -8.48
C LEU A 532 3.96 -26.14 -8.51
N PHE A 533 4.55 -26.11 -7.33
CA PHE A 533 5.98 -26.25 -7.02
C PHE A 533 6.17 -27.22 -5.84
N HIS A 534 7.41 -27.60 -5.55
CA HIS A 534 7.79 -28.42 -4.40
C HIS A 534 8.93 -27.74 -3.64
N ASP A 535 8.75 -27.41 -2.36
CA ASP A 535 9.78 -26.75 -1.52
C ASP A 535 10.83 -27.72 -0.95
N ILE A 536 10.81 -28.97 -1.40
CA ILE A 536 11.83 -30.00 -1.14
C ILE A 536 12.99 -29.98 -2.17
N HIS A 537 13.04 -29.00 -3.06
CA HIS A 537 14.03 -28.90 -4.13
C HIS A 537 14.79 -27.57 -4.07
N ALA A 538 16.11 -27.65 -3.86
CA ALA A 538 17.01 -26.50 -3.82
C ALA A 538 16.84 -25.58 -5.05
N GLU A 539 16.88 -26.16 -6.26
CA GLU A 539 16.72 -25.46 -7.54
C GLU A 539 15.40 -24.66 -7.63
N THR A 540 14.32 -25.15 -7.00
CA THR A 540 13.02 -24.47 -6.96
C THR A 540 13.04 -23.26 -6.03
N VAL A 541 13.69 -23.39 -4.86
CA VAL A 541 13.79 -22.35 -3.84
C VAL A 541 14.81 -21.27 -4.24
N GLU A 542 15.96 -21.67 -4.80
CA GLU A 542 17.00 -20.79 -5.34
C GLU A 542 16.53 -19.95 -6.55
N HIS A 543 15.42 -20.31 -7.17
CA HIS A 543 14.84 -19.60 -8.32
C HIS A 543 13.46 -19.00 -8.04
N ALA A 544 13.00 -19.04 -6.78
CA ALA A 544 11.71 -18.49 -6.39
C ALA A 544 11.63 -16.98 -6.69
N ASP A 545 12.65 -16.19 -6.36
CA ASP A 545 12.65 -14.74 -6.61
C ASP A 545 12.45 -14.38 -8.09
N VAL A 546 13.09 -15.10 -9.01
CA VAL A 546 12.92 -14.94 -10.47
C VAL A 546 11.47 -15.20 -10.89
N VAL A 547 10.83 -16.22 -10.32
CA VAL A 547 9.42 -16.54 -10.61
C VAL A 547 8.47 -15.49 -10.03
N LEU A 548 8.64 -15.12 -8.75
CA LEU A 548 7.80 -14.14 -8.06
C LEU A 548 7.85 -12.77 -8.77
N ARG A 549 9.07 -12.28 -9.06
CA ARG A 549 9.29 -11.04 -9.83
C ARG A 549 8.76 -11.14 -11.25
N GLY A 550 8.97 -12.26 -11.93
CA GLY A 550 8.46 -12.49 -13.29
C GLY A 550 6.94 -12.42 -13.37
N LEU A 551 6.23 -12.98 -12.39
CA LEU A 551 4.77 -12.88 -12.30
C LEU A 551 4.32 -11.42 -12.06
N ARG A 552 4.96 -10.71 -11.12
CA ARG A 552 4.68 -9.29 -10.85
C ARG A 552 4.94 -8.40 -12.04
N ASP A 553 5.99 -8.69 -12.81
CA ASP A 553 6.33 -7.96 -14.01
C ASP A 553 5.25 -8.02 -15.10
N ARG A 554 4.48 -9.12 -15.12
CA ARG A 554 3.28 -9.29 -15.95
C ARG A 554 2.02 -8.66 -15.35
N GLY A 555 2.07 -8.11 -14.14
CA GLY A 555 0.93 -7.51 -13.42
C GLY A 555 0.25 -8.42 -12.39
N PHE A 556 0.80 -9.60 -12.09
CA PHE A 556 0.18 -10.49 -11.11
C PHE A 556 0.38 -10.03 -9.67
N THR A 557 -0.68 -10.18 -8.86
CA THR A 557 -0.59 -10.23 -7.40
C THR A 557 -0.59 -11.69 -6.94
N LEU A 558 0.36 -12.05 -6.08
CA LEU A 558 0.52 -13.40 -5.58
C LEU A 558 -0.20 -13.55 -4.24
N VAL A 559 -1.13 -14.50 -4.22
CA VAL A 559 -2.10 -14.70 -3.14
C VAL A 559 -2.06 -16.15 -2.62
N THR A 560 -2.62 -16.37 -1.44
CA THR A 560 -3.00 -17.72 -0.98
C THR A 560 -4.15 -18.28 -1.82
N VAL A 561 -4.39 -19.59 -1.77
CA VAL A 561 -5.53 -20.23 -2.44
C VAL A 561 -6.84 -19.72 -1.85
N THR A 562 -6.96 -19.51 -0.54
CA THR A 562 -8.20 -18.94 0.04
C THR A 562 -8.47 -17.51 -0.44
N GLU A 563 -7.45 -16.64 -0.52
CA GLU A 563 -7.58 -15.28 -1.08
C GLU A 563 -7.95 -15.30 -2.57
N LEU A 564 -7.40 -16.23 -3.36
CA LEU A 564 -7.75 -16.41 -4.77
C LEU A 564 -9.25 -16.66 -5.00
N PHE A 565 -9.96 -17.21 -4.01
CA PHE A 565 -11.41 -17.45 -4.03
C PHE A 565 -12.18 -16.52 -3.09
N ASP A 566 -11.70 -15.29 -2.88
CA ASP A 566 -12.38 -14.25 -2.09
C ASP A 566 -12.76 -14.72 -0.66
N GLY A 567 -11.88 -15.49 -0.04
CA GLY A 567 -12.08 -16.07 1.29
C GLY A 567 -12.92 -17.35 1.33
N ARG A 568 -13.40 -17.87 0.19
CA ARG A 568 -14.25 -19.07 0.15
C ARG A 568 -13.93 -20.01 -1.02
N VAL A 569 -13.01 -20.93 -0.76
CA VAL A 569 -12.69 -22.04 -1.68
C VAL A 569 -13.93 -22.90 -2.01
N PRO A 570 -14.18 -23.23 -3.30
CA PRO A 570 -15.28 -24.10 -3.72
C PRO A 570 -15.15 -25.55 -3.22
N GLU A 571 -16.29 -26.23 -3.02
CA GLU A 571 -16.33 -27.65 -2.67
C GLU A 571 -15.89 -28.56 -3.83
N GLY A 572 -15.39 -29.76 -3.52
CA GLY A 572 -15.05 -30.78 -4.51
C GLY A 572 -13.63 -30.63 -5.07
N ARG A 573 -13.46 -30.65 -6.40
CA ARG A 573 -12.15 -30.48 -7.04
C ARG A 573 -11.96 -29.03 -7.45
N VAL A 574 -10.86 -28.43 -7.03
CA VAL A 574 -10.52 -27.04 -7.36
C VAL A 574 -9.15 -27.01 -8.02
N SER A 575 -9.03 -26.41 -9.20
CA SER A 575 -7.73 -26.31 -9.93
C SER A 575 -7.42 -24.89 -10.41
N ARG A 576 -8.42 -24.02 -10.45
CA ARG A 576 -8.38 -22.62 -10.91
C ARG A 576 -9.61 -21.88 -10.36
N ARG A 577 -9.53 -20.56 -10.23
CA ARG A 577 -10.69 -19.67 -9.99
C ARG A 577 -11.70 -19.71 -11.14
#